data_AF-A0A4Q0VBF3-F1
#
_entry.id   AF-A0A4Q0VBF3-F1
#
_cell.length_a   1.000
_cell.length_b   1.000
_cell.length_c   1.000
_cell.angle_alpha   90.00
_cell.angle_beta   90.00
_cell.angle_gamma   90.00
#
_symmetry.space_group_name_H-M   'P 1'
#
loop_
_entity.id
_entity.type
_entity.pdbx_description
1 polymer ?
#
loop_
_entity_poly.entity_id
_entity_poly.type
_entity_poly.pdbx_seq_one_letter_code
_entity_poly.pdbx_strand_id
1 'polypeptide(L)'
;MFLELKLLKIRTKEKKKLNKKNHTIFKEIEEYMKNSTLSSFEKEEFFQQLLDMMLQSQLENKSIDLFIGEDYKKFCDSIINEYNESKSFIFNQP
;
A
#
# COMPACT_ATOMS: atom_id res chain seq x y z
N MET A 1 -6.43 -18.38 -1.00
CA MET A 1 -7.60 -18.48 -1.92
C MET A 1 -9.01 -18.23 -1.33
N PHE A 2 -9.20 -17.89 -0.04
CA PHE A 2 -10.47 -17.27 0.43
C PHE A 2 -10.23 -15.86 1.00
N LEU A 3 -9.09 -15.68 1.68
CA LEU A 3 -8.66 -14.39 2.23
C LEU A 3 -8.37 -13.36 1.13
N GLU A 4 -7.63 -13.73 0.08
CA GLU A 4 -7.26 -12.80 -1.01
C GLU A 4 -8.50 -12.18 -1.69
N LEU A 5 -9.54 -12.97 -1.94
CA LEU A 5 -10.80 -12.49 -2.50
C LEU A 5 -11.56 -11.57 -1.53
N LYS A 6 -11.45 -11.84 -0.23
CA LYS A 6 -12.05 -10.99 0.81
C LYS A 6 -11.32 -9.64 0.88
N LEU A 7 -9.99 -9.65 0.87
CA LEU A 7 -9.15 -8.46 0.86
C LEU A 7 -9.44 -7.60 -0.37
N LEU A 8 -9.47 -8.20 -1.56
CA LEU A 8 -9.79 -7.50 -2.80
C LEU A 8 -11.18 -6.82 -2.75
N LYS A 9 -12.18 -7.50 -2.16
CA LYS A 9 -13.52 -6.92 -1.97
C LYS A 9 -13.51 -5.74 -1.01
N ILE A 10 -12.77 -5.82 0.09
CA ILE A 10 -12.60 -4.73 1.05
C ILE A 10 -11.92 -3.55 0.35
N ARG A 11 -10.80 -3.81 -0.34
CA ARG A 11 -10.04 -2.82 -1.12
C ARG A 11 -10.93 -2.04 -2.06
N THR A 12 -11.75 -2.77 -2.82
CA THR A 12 -12.63 -2.17 -3.84
C THR A 12 -13.70 -1.28 -3.21
N LYS A 13 -14.18 -1.62 -2.02
CA LYS A 13 -15.14 -0.77 -1.27
C LYS A 13 -14.46 0.47 -0.71
N GLU A 14 -13.25 0.34 -0.17
CA GLU A 14 -12.51 1.45 0.43
C GLU A 14 -11.97 2.43 -0.59
N LYS A 15 -11.47 1.92 -1.73
CA LYS A 15 -11.04 2.73 -2.86
C LYS A 15 -12.14 3.67 -3.37
N LYS A 16 -13.41 3.24 -3.31
CA LYS A 16 -14.57 4.08 -3.67
C LYS A 16 -14.83 5.23 -2.71
N LYS A 17 -14.31 5.16 -1.48
CA LYS A 17 -14.43 6.22 -0.46
C LYS A 17 -13.33 7.28 -0.56
N LEU A 18 -12.31 7.05 -1.39
CA LEU A 18 -11.25 8.03 -1.60
C LEU A 18 -11.77 9.24 -2.39
N ASN A 19 -11.32 10.43 -2.02
CA ASN A 19 -11.44 11.60 -2.89
C ASN A 19 -10.58 11.45 -4.16
N LYS A 20 -10.80 12.34 -5.13
CA LYS A 20 -10.07 12.34 -6.40
C LYS A 20 -8.55 12.40 -6.23
N LYS A 21 -8.04 13.20 -5.29
CA LYS A 21 -6.58 13.38 -5.08
C LYS A 21 -5.95 12.06 -4.61
N ASN A 22 -6.50 11.47 -3.54
CA ASN A 22 -6.00 10.22 -2.97
C ASN A 22 -6.18 9.06 -3.97
N HIS A 23 -7.26 9.06 -4.75
CA HIS A 23 -7.47 8.05 -5.78
C HIS A 23 -6.42 8.11 -6.90
N THR A 24 -5.97 9.31 -7.31
CA THR A 24 -4.89 9.46 -8.29
C THR A 24 -3.58 8.91 -7.74
N ILE A 25 -3.19 9.33 -6.52
CA ILE A 25 -1.96 8.87 -5.86
C ILE A 25 -1.98 7.34 -5.69
N PHE A 26 -3.11 6.78 -5.24
CA PHE A 26 -3.25 5.33 -5.09
C PHE A 26 -3.04 4.58 -6.41
N LYS A 27 -3.53 5.13 -7.53
CA LYS A 27 -3.36 4.52 -8.85
C LYS A 27 -1.90 4.56 -9.31
N GLU A 28 -1.19 5.66 -9.06
CA GLU A 28 0.25 5.77 -9.35
C GLU A 28 1.07 4.76 -8.52
N ILE A 29 0.70 4.58 -7.25
CA ILE A 29 1.32 3.57 -6.37
C ILE A 29 0.98 2.14 -6.83
N GLU A 30 -0.26 1.86 -7.24
CA GLU A 30 -0.63 0.56 -7.84
C GLU A 30 0.21 0.23 -9.07
N GLU A 31 0.43 1.22 -9.94
CA GLU A 31 1.24 1.07 -11.14
C GLU A 31 2.72 0.85 -10.80
N TYR A 32 3.25 1.57 -9.81
CA TYR A 32 4.62 1.38 -9.32
C TYR A 32 4.83 -0.01 -8.73
N MET A 33 3.94 -0.43 -7.81
CA MET A 33 3.99 -1.74 -7.17
C MET A 33 3.72 -2.90 -8.14
N LYS A 34 3.10 -2.66 -9.30
CA LYS A 34 2.93 -3.70 -10.31
C LYS A 34 4.27 -4.29 -10.75
N ASN A 35 5.30 -3.45 -10.86
CA ASN A 35 6.64 -3.83 -11.28
C ASN A 35 7.54 -4.31 -10.13
N SER A 36 7.06 -4.30 -8.89
CA SER A 36 7.86 -4.73 -7.73
C SER A 36 7.94 -6.25 -7.59
N THR A 37 8.98 -6.72 -6.90
CA THR A 37 9.27 -8.13 -6.61
C THR A 37 8.35 -8.76 -5.55
N LEU A 38 7.41 -7.98 -4.99
CA LEU A 38 6.49 -8.43 -3.96
C LEU A 38 5.48 -9.46 -4.51
N SER A 39 5.10 -10.42 -3.67
CA SER A 39 4.03 -11.37 -3.97
C SER A 39 2.66 -10.68 -3.97
N SER A 40 1.67 -11.31 -4.60
CA SER A 40 0.30 -10.79 -4.61
C SER A 40 -0.27 -10.56 -3.21
N PHE A 41 0.11 -11.38 -2.24
CA PHE A 41 -0.34 -11.23 -0.85
C PHE A 41 0.28 -10.00 -0.18
N GLU A 42 1.59 -9.83 -0.28
CA GLU A 42 2.29 -8.66 0.28
C GLU A 42 1.82 -7.35 -0.36
N LYS A 43 1.62 -7.35 -1.69
CA LYS A 43 1.04 -6.21 -2.40
C LYS A 43 -0.34 -5.88 -1.86
N GLU A 44 -1.19 -6.88 -1.66
CA GLU A 44 -2.54 -6.65 -1.14
C GLU A 44 -2.51 -6.12 0.29
N GLU A 45 -1.67 -6.66 1.17
CA GLU A 45 -1.48 -6.17 2.53
C GLU A 45 -1.04 -4.70 2.56
N PHE A 46 -0.02 -4.35 1.78
CA PHE A 46 0.42 -2.98 1.61
C PHE A 46 -0.70 -2.06 1.12
N PHE A 47 -1.45 -2.47 0.09
CA PHE A 47 -2.55 -1.65 -0.44
C PHE A 47 -3.67 -1.43 0.59
N GLN A 48 -3.95 -2.39 1.47
CA GLN A 48 -4.93 -2.23 2.55
C GLN A 48 -4.44 -1.19 3.56
N GLN A 49 -3.18 -1.29 4.00
CA GLN A 49 -2.60 -0.32 4.94
C GLN A 49 -2.57 1.09 4.36
N LEU A 50 -2.17 1.22 3.08
CA LEU A 50 -2.16 2.48 2.37
C LEU A 50 -3.56 3.10 2.24
N LEU A 51 -4.57 2.28 1.93
CA LEU A 51 -5.95 2.74 1.86
C LEU A 51 -6.47 3.23 3.20
N ASP A 52 -6.20 2.50 4.27
CA ASP A 52 -6.61 2.90 5.61
C ASP A 52 -5.95 4.23 5.98
N MET A 53 -4.64 4.38 5.75
CA MET A 53 -3.92 5.65 5.94
C MET A 53 -4.52 6.80 5.11
N MET A 54 -4.82 6.57 3.83
CA MET A 54 -5.46 7.56 2.96
C MET A 54 -6.87 7.96 3.42
N LEU A 55 -7.62 7.02 3.95
CA LEU A 55 -8.96 7.30 4.49
C LEU A 55 -8.87 8.05 5.80
N GLN A 56 -7.95 7.68 6.70
CA GLN A 56 -7.68 8.39 7.94
C GLN A 56 -7.22 9.82 7.67
N SER A 57 -6.26 10.02 6.77
CA SER A 57 -5.78 11.37 6.42
C SER A 57 -6.93 12.23 5.88
N GLN A 58 -7.78 11.66 5.03
CA GLN A 58 -8.97 12.33 4.50
C GLN A 58 -9.98 12.68 5.60
N LEU A 59 -10.21 11.79 6.57
CA LEU A 59 -11.09 12.05 7.72
C LEU A 59 -10.56 13.19 8.60
N GLU A 60 -9.24 13.25 8.78
CA GLU A 60 -8.57 14.33 9.50
C GLU A 60 -8.40 15.61 8.66
N ASN A 61 -8.87 15.61 7.42
CA ASN A 61 -8.70 16.70 6.45
C ASN A 61 -7.21 17.07 6.21
N LYS A 62 -6.32 16.08 6.35
CA LYS A 62 -4.88 16.15 6.13
C LYS A 62 -4.51 15.56 4.77
N SER A 63 -3.43 16.10 4.19
CA SER A 63 -2.89 15.53 2.96
C SER A 63 -2.19 14.22 3.24
N ILE A 64 -2.38 13.22 2.35
CA ILE A 64 -1.64 11.96 2.45
C ILE A 64 -0.13 12.15 2.31
N ASP A 65 0.29 13.23 1.64
CA ASP A 65 1.69 13.64 1.49
C ASP A 65 2.41 13.79 2.85
N LEU A 66 1.67 14.03 3.95
CA LEU A 66 2.23 14.06 5.31
C LEU A 66 2.66 12.68 5.82
N PHE A 67 2.08 11.61 5.27
CA PHE A 67 2.34 10.24 5.67
C PHE A 67 3.28 9.53 4.68
N ILE A 68 3.03 9.68 3.38
CA ILE A 68 3.87 9.05 2.33
C ILE A 68 5.07 9.92 1.93
N GLY A 69 5.11 11.19 2.36
CA GLY A 69 6.08 12.17 1.91
C GLY A 69 5.74 12.75 0.53
N GLU A 70 6.48 13.77 0.09
CA GLU A 70 6.32 14.34 -1.25
C GLU A 70 6.69 13.34 -2.37
N ASP A 71 7.52 12.34 -2.05
CA ASP A 71 8.03 11.36 -2.99
C ASP A 71 7.46 9.96 -2.70
N TYR A 72 6.29 9.69 -3.28
CA TYR A 72 5.60 8.41 -3.13
C TYR A 72 6.45 7.21 -3.61
N LYS A 73 7.42 7.43 -4.51
CA LYS A 73 8.31 6.36 -5.01
C LYS A 73 9.27 5.94 -3.93
N LYS A 74 9.92 6.89 -3.24
CA LYS A 74 10.78 6.59 -2.08
C LYS A 74 10.03 5.85 -0.99
N PHE A 75 8.78 6.24 -0.73
CA PHE A 75 7.93 5.51 0.21
C PHE A 75 7.71 4.07 -0.25
N CYS A 76 7.34 3.85 -1.52
CA CYS A 76 7.17 2.51 -2.07
C CYS A 76 8.47 1.70 -2.02
N ASP A 77 9.62 2.30 -2.33
CA ASP A 77 10.93 1.65 -2.29
C ASP A 77 11.30 1.22 -0.87
N SER A 78 11.08 2.08 0.13
CA SER A 78 11.29 1.74 1.54
C SER A 78 10.44 0.54 1.95
N ILE A 79 9.18 0.51 1.56
CA ILE A 79 8.28 -0.61 1.85
C ILE A 79 8.75 -1.88 1.15
N ILE A 80 9.07 -1.82 -0.15
CA ILE A 80 9.60 -2.97 -0.89
C ILE A 80 10.87 -3.49 -0.24
N ASN A 81 11.77 -2.60 0.19
CA ASN A 81 12.99 -2.97 0.88
C ASN A 81 12.69 -3.63 2.22
N GLU A 82 11.78 -3.08 3.03
CA GLU A 82 11.39 -3.65 4.33
C GLU A 82 10.80 -5.06 4.18
N TYR A 83 9.92 -5.28 3.20
CA TYR A 83 9.39 -6.61 2.90
C TYR A 83 10.51 -7.57 2.45
N ASN A 84 11.44 -7.12 1.61
CA ASN A 84 12.59 -7.94 1.18
C ASN A 84 13.56 -8.24 2.34
N GLU A 85 13.83 -7.27 3.22
CA GLU A 85 14.67 -7.46 4.40
C GLU A 85 14.02 -8.40 5.40
N SER A 86 12.69 -8.30 5.60
CA SER A 86 11.95 -9.24 6.45
C SER A 86 12.04 -10.68 5.92
N LYS A 87 12.01 -10.87 4.59
CA LYS A 87 12.24 -12.19 3.96
C LYS A 87 13.66 -12.69 4.22
N SER A 88 14.66 -11.82 4.11
CA SER A 88 16.05 -12.17 4.44
C SER A 88 16.23 -12.51 5.92
N PHE A 89 15.47 -11.89 6.82
CA PHE A 89 15.56 -12.15 8.26
C PHE A 89 14.98 -13.52 8.63
N ILE A 90 13.93 -13.99 7.95
CA ILE A 90 13.34 -15.32 8.19
C ILE A 90 14.28 -16.45 7.72
N PHE A 91 15.14 -16.20 6.73
CA PHE A 91 16.12 -17.20 6.25
C PHE A 91 17.44 -17.24 7.04
N ASN A 92 17.64 -16.33 8.00
CA ASN A 92 18.87 -16.23 8.80
C ASN A 92 18.61 -16.42 10.30
N GLN A 93 17.79 -17.40 10.68
CA GLN A 93 17.87 -17.96 12.03
C GLN A 93 18.80 -19.20 12.03
N PRO A 94 19.82 -19.25 12.90
CA PRO A 94 20.71 -20.41 13.06
C PRO A 94 20.01 -21.64 13.63
#